data_AF-A0A951GZI4-F1
#
_entry.id   AF-A0A951GZI4-F1
#
_cell.length_a   1.000
_cell.length_b   1.000
_cell.length_c   1.000
_cell.angle_alpha   90.00
_cell.angle_beta   90.00
_cell.angle_gamma   90.00
#
_symmetry.space_group_name_H-M   'P 1'
#
loop_
_entity.id
_entity.type
_entity.pdbx_description
1 polymer ?
#
loop_
_entity_poly.entity_id
_entity_poly.type
_entity_poly.pdbx_seq_one_letter_code
_entity_poly.pdbx_strand_id
1 'polypeptide(L)'
;MTQRTMRRIREGEVPPDGGTAIQEDPGRPVFRGNGPNDYVCVECGNLLAAAMPAEYMNRKVRVRCGRCKTINVAVEEPGVDYAKAWRRKPVS
;
A
#
# COMPACT_ATOMS: atom_id res chain seq x y z
N MET A 1 11.83 -2.43 11.25
CA MET A 1 10.95 -2.19 10.08
C MET A 1 11.21 -0.78 9.59
N THR A 2 11.28 -0.59 8.27
CA THR A 2 11.51 0.72 7.65
C THR A 2 10.17 1.36 7.30
N GLN A 3 9.94 2.61 7.72
CA GLN A 3 8.70 3.31 7.41
C GLN A 3 8.77 3.94 6.02
N ARG A 4 7.69 3.79 5.24
CA ARG A 4 7.48 4.33 3.90
C ARG A 4 6.22 5.19 3.90
N THR A 5 6.36 6.47 3.57
CA THR A 5 5.22 7.36 3.43
C THR A 5 4.55 7.12 2.07
N MET A 6 3.25 6.85 2.08
CA MET A 6 2.47 6.76 0.85
C MET A 6 2.30 8.14 0.21
N ARG A 7 1.70 8.22 -0.98
CA ARG A 7 1.37 9.49 -1.63
C ARG A 7 -0.14 9.74 -1.59
N ARG A 8 -0.56 11.00 -1.58
CA ARG A 8 -1.96 11.37 -1.80
C ARG A 8 -2.38 11.04 -3.24
N ILE A 9 -3.57 10.47 -3.42
CA ILE A 9 -4.14 10.30 -4.76
C ILE A 9 -4.33 11.68 -5.44
N ARG A 10 -4.03 11.79 -6.74
CA ARG A 10 -4.32 13.01 -7.52
C ARG A 10 -5.76 13.01 -7.99
N GLU A 11 -6.30 14.19 -8.25
CA GLU A 11 -7.61 14.33 -8.88
C GLU A 11 -7.61 13.64 -10.26
N GLY A 12 -8.66 12.88 -10.56
CA GLY A 12 -8.76 12.08 -11.78
C GLY A 12 -7.83 10.86 -11.85
N GLU A 13 -6.99 10.61 -10.83
CA GLU A 13 -6.13 9.43 -10.79
C GLU A 13 -6.97 8.18 -10.49
N VAL A 14 -7.20 7.39 -11.53
CA VAL A 14 -7.83 6.07 -11.44
C VAL A 14 -6.75 5.03 -11.76
N PRO A 15 -6.08 4.43 -10.76
CA PRO A 15 -5.18 3.33 -10.99
C PRO A 15 -5.89 2.13 -11.66
N PRO A 16 -5.22 1.44 -12.60
CA PRO A 16 -5.81 0.31 -13.31
C PRO A 16 -6.15 -0.84 -12.34
N ASP A 17 -7.39 -1.29 -12.37
CA ASP A 17 -7.91 -2.54 -11.79
C ASP A 17 -7.79 -2.74 -10.26
N GLY A 18 -7.85 -1.69 -9.45
CA GLY A 18 -7.80 -1.85 -7.98
C GLY A 18 -9.01 -1.23 -7.27
N GLY A 19 -9.66 -1.92 -6.33
CA GLY A 19 -10.54 -1.24 -5.37
C GLY A 19 -9.74 -0.28 -4.47
N THR A 20 -10.41 0.63 -3.76
CA THR A 20 -9.78 1.34 -2.64
C THR A 20 -10.02 0.52 -1.38
N ALA A 21 -8.96 -0.02 -0.79
CA ALA A 21 -9.07 -0.70 0.48
C ALA A 21 -9.38 0.34 1.58
N ILE A 22 -10.31 0.02 2.47
CA ILE A 22 -10.74 0.92 3.53
C ILE A 22 -10.17 0.42 4.86
N GLN A 23 -9.46 1.30 5.56
CA GLN A 23 -9.12 1.04 6.96
C GLN A 23 -10.32 1.39 7.83
N GLU A 24 -11.04 0.36 8.27
CA GLU A 24 -12.22 0.54 9.13
C GLU A 24 -11.83 1.01 10.54
N ASP A 25 -10.78 0.41 11.10
CA ASP A 25 -10.23 0.73 12.42
C ASP A 25 -8.82 1.33 12.29
N PRO A 26 -8.59 2.58 12.74
CA PRO A 26 -7.27 3.21 12.73
C PRO A 26 -6.17 2.42 13.46
N GLY A 27 -6.52 1.60 14.46
CA GLY A 27 -5.60 0.76 15.22
C GLY A 27 -5.20 -0.53 14.50
N ARG A 28 -5.78 -0.84 13.33
CA ARG A 28 -5.52 -2.07 12.57
C ARG A 28 -5.05 -1.73 11.15
N PRO A 29 -3.85 -2.17 10.73
CA PRO A 29 -3.42 -1.98 9.35
C PRO A 29 -4.31 -2.82 8.42
N VAL A 30 -4.55 -2.31 7.22
CA VAL A 30 -5.36 -2.95 6.18
C VAL A 30 -4.66 -4.19 5.63
N PHE A 31 -3.34 -4.09 5.43
CA PHE A 31 -2.53 -5.19 4.95
C PHE A 31 -1.46 -5.56 5.97
N ARG A 32 -1.14 -6.85 6.02
CA ARG A 32 -0.05 -7.41 6.80
C ARG A 32 0.73 -8.38 5.93
N GLY A 33 2.04 -8.31 6.01
CA GLY A 33 2.95 -9.25 5.35
C GLY A 33 4.07 -9.73 6.27
N ASN A 34 5.13 -10.24 5.66
CA ASN A 34 6.37 -10.67 6.33
C ASN A 34 7.61 -9.98 5.73
N GLY A 35 7.43 -8.77 5.20
CA GLY A 35 8.48 -7.94 4.60
C GLY A 35 8.97 -6.83 5.53
N PRO A 36 9.94 -6.02 5.06
CA PRO A 36 10.66 -5.10 5.93
C PRO A 36 9.97 -3.75 6.14
N ASN A 37 8.91 -3.43 5.37
CA ASN A 37 8.41 -2.05 5.25
C ASN A 37 7.04 -1.84 5.88
N ASP A 38 6.89 -0.76 6.63
CA ASP A 38 5.60 -0.26 7.10
C ASP A 38 5.18 0.93 6.23
N TYR A 39 3.92 0.95 5.78
CA TYR A 39 3.40 2.02 4.94
C TYR A 39 2.43 2.88 5.73
N VAL A 40 2.70 4.18 5.76
CA VAL A 40 1.94 5.15 6.55
C VAL A 40 1.21 6.16 5.68
N CYS A 41 0.14 6.69 6.24
CA CYS A 41 -0.64 7.75 5.64
C CYS A 41 0.21 9.02 5.47
N VAL A 42 0.17 9.59 4.26
CA VAL A 42 0.89 10.82 3.90
C VAL A 42 0.51 12.03 4.74
N GLU A 43 -0.72 12.08 5.25
CA GLU A 43 -1.25 13.26 5.97
C GLU A 43 -1.06 13.18 7.48
N CYS A 44 -1.33 12.02 8.07
CA CYS A 44 -1.42 11.89 9.54
C CYS A 44 -0.47 10.83 10.12
N GLY A 45 0.35 10.18 9.29
CA GLY A 45 1.30 9.15 9.73
C GLY A 45 0.65 7.85 10.21
N ASN A 46 -0.67 7.68 10.09
CA ASN A 46 -1.33 6.44 10.54
C ASN A 46 -0.81 5.22 9.79
N LEU A 47 -0.57 4.11 10.49
CA LEU A 47 -0.14 2.86 9.87
C LEU A 47 -1.27 2.27 9.01
N LEU A 48 -1.01 2.09 7.72
CA LEU A 48 -1.97 1.59 6.74
C LEU A 48 -1.66 0.15 6.33
N ALA A 49 -0.39 -0.20 6.20
CA ALA A 49 0.06 -1.56 5.93
C ALA A 49 1.32 -1.88 6.75
N ALA A 50 1.36 -3.07 7.34
CA ALA A 50 2.45 -3.47 8.23
C ALA A 50 3.29 -4.60 7.61
N ALA A 51 4.60 -4.52 7.78
CA ALA A 51 5.56 -5.55 7.36
C ALA A 51 5.33 -6.01 5.91
N MET A 52 5.17 -5.09 4.98
CA MET A 52 4.92 -5.41 3.58
C MET A 52 6.24 -5.54 2.78
N PRO A 53 6.38 -6.57 1.95
CA PRO A 53 7.41 -6.59 0.91
C PRO A 53 7.09 -5.52 -0.14
N ALA A 54 8.10 -4.81 -0.64
CA ALA A 54 7.91 -3.70 -1.56
C ALA A 54 7.24 -4.15 -2.87
N GLU A 55 7.51 -5.37 -3.35
CA GLU A 55 6.94 -5.90 -4.60
C GLU A 55 5.40 -5.93 -4.61
N TYR A 56 4.75 -6.04 -3.44
CA TYR A 56 3.28 -6.07 -3.31
C TYR A 56 2.65 -4.68 -3.15
N MET A 57 3.45 -3.64 -2.94
CA MET A 57 2.99 -2.26 -2.70
C MET A 57 3.21 -1.39 -3.94
N ASN A 58 2.55 -1.77 -5.04
CA ASN A 58 2.63 -1.09 -6.34
C ASN A 58 1.55 0.00 -6.52
N ARG A 59 1.57 0.72 -7.66
CA ARG A 59 0.63 1.82 -7.96
C ARG A 59 -0.86 1.44 -7.93
N LYS A 60 -1.21 0.15 -7.97
CA LYS A 60 -2.60 -0.30 -7.86
C LYS A 60 -3.13 -0.28 -6.42
N VAL A 61 -2.23 -0.28 -5.43
CA VAL A 61 -2.61 -0.32 -4.01
C VAL A 61 -3.08 1.06 -3.56
N ARG A 62 -4.35 1.10 -3.14
CA ARG A 62 -5.00 2.29 -2.60
C ARG A 62 -5.55 1.99 -1.22
N VAL A 63 -5.30 2.89 -0.26
CA VAL A 63 -5.83 2.77 1.09
C VAL A 63 -6.46 4.08 1.55
N ARG A 64 -7.75 4.03 1.89
CA ARG A 64 -8.42 5.10 2.62
C ARG A 64 -8.08 4.99 4.10
N CYS A 65 -7.40 5.99 4.63
CA CYS A 65 -7.00 6.04 6.03
C CYS A 65 -8.23 6.10 6.95
N GLY A 66 -8.27 5.26 7.98
CA GLY A 66 -9.37 5.22 8.94
C GLY A 66 -9.42 6.48 9.81
N ARG A 67 -8.26 7.12 10.03
CA ARG A 67 -8.07 8.27 10.91
C ARG A 67 -8.43 9.61 10.26
N CYS A 68 -7.80 9.95 9.14
CA CYS A 68 -7.99 11.25 8.47
C CYS A 68 -8.79 11.17 7.16
N LYS A 69 -9.22 9.97 6.77
CA LYS A 69 -9.99 9.68 5.54
C LYS A 69 -9.28 9.96 4.21
N THR A 70 -8.01 10.38 4.23
CA THR A 70 -7.19 10.53 3.01
C THR A 70 -7.06 9.21 2.27
N ILE A 71 -7.18 9.26 0.94
CA ILE A 71 -6.88 8.14 0.05
C ILE A 71 -5.40 8.22 -0.34
N ASN A 72 -4.68 7.17 0.04
CA ASN A 72 -3.25 7.02 -0.16
C ASN A 72 -3.00 6.02 -1.28
N VAL A 73 -2.01 6.28 -2.12
CA VAL A 73 -1.54 5.39 -3.17
C VAL A 73 -0.08 5.01 -2.89
N ALA A 74 0.27 3.74 -3.10
CA ALA A 74 1.66 3.32 -2.91
C ALA A 74 2.54 3.92 -4.01
N VAL A 75 3.81 4.19 -3.65
CA VAL A 75 4.82 4.71 -4.56
C VAL A 75 5.79 3.59 -4.86
N GLU A 76 6.02 3.34 -6.15
CA GLU A 76 7.00 2.35 -6.57
C GLU A 76 8.43 2.82 -6.31
N GLU A 77 9.25 1.94 -5.76
CA GLU A 77 10.64 2.15 -5.41
C GLU A 77 11.55 1.73 -6.57
N PRO A 78 12.63 2.48 -6.85
CA PRO A 78 13.64 2.06 -7.82
C PRO A 78 14.25 0.71 -7.46
N GLY A 79 14.43 -0.16 -8.46
CA GLY A 79 15.07 -1.47 -8.27
C GLY A 79 14.18 -2.58 -7.71
N VAL A 80 12.88 -2.33 -7.48
CA VAL A 80 11.93 -3.37 -7.07
C VAL A 80 11.26 -3.99 -8.29
N ASP A 81 11.32 -5.33 -8.41
CA ASP A 81 10.57 -6.08 -9.42
C ASP A 81 9.10 -6.26 -8.99
N TYR A 82 8.25 -5.31 -9.38
CA TYR A 82 6.82 -5.35 -9.12
C TYR A 82 6.06 -6.43 -9.89
N ALA A 83 6.65 -7.02 -10.94
CA ALA A 83 6.04 -8.15 -11.63
C ALA A 83 6.04 -9.40 -10.75
N LYS A 84 6.98 -9.51 -9.79
CA LYS A 84 7.09 -10.63 -8.85
C LYS A 84 5.81 -10.85 -8.03
N ALA A 85 5.09 -9.80 -7.65
CA ALA A 85 3.82 -9.92 -6.92
C ALA A 85 2.74 -10.70 -7.70
N TRP A 86 2.83 -10.71 -9.03
CA TRP A 86 1.83 -11.29 -9.93
C TRP A 86 2.33 -12.53 -10.67
N ARG A 87 3.59 -12.94 -10.48
CA ARG A 87 4.08 -14.21 -11.00
C ARG A 87 3.31 -15.34 -10.29
N ARG A 88 2.32 -15.92 -10.98
CA ARG A 88 1.72 -17.20 -10.57
C ARG A 88 2.86 -18.18 -10.33
N LYS A 89 2.97 -18.75 -9.12
CA LYS A 89 3.77 -19.97 -8.97
C LYS A 89 3.19 -21.01 -9.94
N PRO A 90 4.01 -21.71 -10.73
CA PRO A 90 3.52 -22.91 -11.39
C PRO A 90 2.99 -23.82 -10.29
N VAL A 91 1.74 -24.26 -10.45
CA VAL A 91 1.21 -25.38 -9.69
C VAL A 91 2.06 -26.58 -10.09
N SER A 92 2.94 -26.99 -9.18
CA SER A 92 3.70 -28.23 -9.23
C SER A 92 2.78 -29.42 -9.05
#